data_AF-A0A067SBL9-F1
#
_entry.id   AF-A0A067SBL9-F1
#
_cell.length_a   1.000
_cell.length_b   1.000
_cell.length_c   1.000
_cell.angle_alpha   90.00
_cell.angle_beta   90.00
_cell.angle_gamma   90.00
#
_symmetry.space_group_name_H-M   'P 1'
#
loop_
_entity.id
_entity.type
_entity.pdbx_description
1 polymer ?
#
loop_
_entity_poly.entity_id
_entity_poly.type
_entity_poly.pdbx_seq_one_letter_code
_entity_poly.pdbx_strand_id
1 'polypeptide(L)'
;MSDTWGLCIGVDASVFTNPASKKATQAVAAGVLYSQGIEVNRFRWLVGRATAPDAEMSAICRAIGLATKRICEHIAIFTDSIAMAKRALDPSLHSSQSHSLLACNALETWLADDPLRWISFHHVPSKLKWGMQYEAHQYAAGSTRQPVDHGSRVTLDRLRMEADATAARRWAKAATDRPQDMGRDFLQLRKLGKKVITITPDIRKGGPWIRKAGGDNTSFARLCRCILNHAPIGSYYRRFNIQEPHGCPRCGAPRETRSHILSYCPGYERPAPTDRLHGLVEFLLENPEVFSFNRPAAGIG
;
A
#
# COMPACT_ATOMS: atom_id res chain seq x y z
N MET A 1 -46.47 -11.22 26.16
CA MET A 1 -45.71 -10.39 25.20
C MET A 1 -44.26 -10.83 25.37
N SER A 2 -43.74 -11.66 24.46
CA SER A 2 -42.38 -12.19 24.56
C SER A 2 -41.39 -11.12 24.11
N ASP A 3 -40.43 -10.76 24.96
CA ASP A 3 -39.42 -9.73 24.71
C ASP A 3 -38.49 -10.08 23.53
N THR A 4 -38.88 -9.71 22.31
CA THR A 4 -38.11 -9.84 21.06
C THR A 4 -37.04 -8.74 20.93
N TRP A 5 -36.29 -8.49 22.00
CA TRP A 5 -35.27 -7.44 22.07
C TRP A 5 -34.07 -7.70 21.14
N GLY A 6 -33.39 -6.61 20.78
CA GLY A 6 -32.27 -6.61 19.83
C GLY A 6 -31.06 -7.45 20.25
N LEU A 7 -30.36 -7.96 19.24
CA LEU A 7 -29.13 -8.73 19.35
C LEU A 7 -27.93 -7.81 19.09
N CYS A 8 -27.05 -7.67 20.08
CA CYS A 8 -25.84 -6.86 19.98
C CYS A 8 -24.61 -7.76 19.77
N ILE A 9 -23.75 -7.41 18.82
CA ILE A 9 -22.60 -8.25 18.45
C ILE A 9 -21.36 -7.40 18.35
N GLY A 10 -20.34 -7.68 19.17
CA GLY A 10 -19.00 -7.18 18.98
C GLY A 10 -18.24 -8.09 18.03
N VAL A 11 -17.58 -7.54 17.02
CA VAL A 11 -16.74 -8.30 16.09
C VAL A 11 -15.36 -7.69 15.97
N ASP A 12 -14.36 -8.55 15.81
CA ASP A 12 -13.01 -8.15 15.48
C ASP A 12 -12.25 -9.28 14.78
N ALA A 13 -11.10 -8.94 14.21
CA ALA A 13 -10.19 -9.88 13.61
C ALA A 13 -8.72 -9.60 13.99
N SER A 14 -7.91 -10.65 13.92
CA SER A 14 -6.48 -10.58 14.22
C SER A 14 -5.67 -11.18 13.09
N VAL A 15 -4.73 -10.40 12.56
CA VAL A 15 -3.69 -10.89 11.64
C VAL A 15 -2.36 -10.76 12.35
N PHE A 16 -1.84 -11.89 12.81
CA PHE A 16 -0.59 -11.92 13.55
C PHE A 16 0.57 -12.41 12.68
N THR A 17 1.72 -11.77 12.84
CA THR A 17 3.01 -12.27 12.34
C THR A 17 3.91 -12.45 13.55
N ASN A 18 4.42 -13.65 13.79
CA ASN A 18 5.28 -13.88 14.95
C ASN A 18 6.58 -13.07 14.81
N PRO A 19 6.87 -12.11 15.71
CA PRO A 19 8.06 -11.26 15.59
C PRO A 19 9.36 -12.06 15.73
N ALA A 20 9.37 -13.11 16.55
CA ALA A 20 10.54 -13.91 16.86
C ALA A 20 10.86 -14.94 15.78
N SER A 21 9.85 -15.68 15.30
CA SER A 21 10.05 -16.73 14.28
C SER A 21 9.82 -16.25 12.85
N LYS A 22 9.27 -15.04 12.65
CA LYS A 22 8.78 -14.51 11.36
C LYS A 22 7.80 -15.44 10.63
N LYS A 23 7.31 -16.50 11.29
CA LYS A 23 6.32 -17.40 10.71
C LYS A 23 4.96 -16.72 10.74
N ALA A 24 4.31 -16.71 9.59
CA ALA A 24 2.94 -16.24 9.46
C ALA A 24 2.01 -17.21 10.19
N THR A 25 1.09 -16.66 10.97
CA THR A 25 -0.03 -17.41 11.53
C THR A 25 -1.27 -17.10 10.73
N GLN A 26 -2.23 -18.03 10.72
CA GLN A 26 -3.52 -17.80 10.10
C GLN A 26 -4.20 -16.61 10.79
N ALA A 27 -4.89 -15.81 9.98
CA ALA A 27 -5.78 -14.76 10.43
C ALA A 27 -6.98 -15.39 11.16
N VAL A 28 -7.46 -14.69 12.17
CA VAL A 28 -8.56 -15.11 13.03
C VAL A 28 -9.66 -14.07 12.95
N ALA A 29 -10.89 -14.53 12.79
CA ALA A 29 -12.09 -13.71 12.92
C ALA A 29 -12.85 -14.16 14.17
N ALA A 30 -13.36 -13.21 14.95
CA ALA A 30 -14.06 -13.49 16.18
C ALA A 30 -15.25 -12.53 16.40
N GLY A 31 -16.17 -12.97 17.26
CA GLY A 31 -17.22 -12.11 17.75
C GLY A 31 -17.91 -12.67 18.98
N VAL A 32 -18.56 -11.76 19.71
CA VAL A 32 -19.27 -12.02 20.97
C VAL A 32 -20.68 -11.45 20.82
N LEU A 33 -21.68 -12.28 21.08
CA LEU A 33 -23.09 -11.98 20.84
C LEU A 33 -23.81 -11.86 22.18
N TYR A 34 -24.57 -10.78 22.34
CA TYR A 34 -25.36 -10.45 23.52
C TYR A 34 -26.83 -10.30 23.16
N SER A 35 -27.69 -10.83 24.03
CA SER A 35 -29.13 -10.59 24.02
C SER A 35 -29.50 -10.10 25.41
N GLN A 36 -30.18 -8.96 25.51
CA GLN A 36 -30.62 -8.38 26.80
C GLN A 36 -29.46 -8.26 27.82
N GLY A 37 -28.25 -7.91 27.37
CA GLY A 37 -27.07 -7.75 28.23
C GLY A 37 -26.40 -9.05 28.66
N ILE A 38 -26.93 -10.21 28.29
CA ILE A 38 -26.35 -11.53 28.59
C ILE A 38 -25.64 -12.05 27.34
N GLU A 39 -24.41 -12.56 27.51
CA GLU A 39 -23.71 -13.24 26.42
C GLU A 39 -24.46 -14.54 26.06
N VAL A 40 -24.90 -14.63 24.81
CA VAL A 40 -25.67 -15.77 24.30
C VAL A 40 -24.89 -16.61 23.29
N ASN A 41 -23.75 -16.12 22.82
CA ASN A 41 -22.82 -16.85 21.97
C ASN A 41 -21.48 -16.14 21.87
N ARG A 42 -20.44 -16.90 21.51
CA ARG A 42 -19.20 -16.38 20.95
C ARG A 42 -18.70 -17.28 19.86
N PHE A 43 -18.07 -16.70 18.85
CA PHE A 43 -17.45 -17.46 17.76
C PHE A 43 -16.02 -17.01 17.54
N ARG A 44 -15.21 -17.96 17.09
CA ARG A 44 -13.85 -17.73 16.63
C ARG A 44 -13.50 -18.77 15.59
N TRP A 45 -12.87 -18.35 14.50
CA TRP A 45 -12.45 -19.29 13.47
C TRP A 45 -11.26 -18.77 12.68
N LEU A 46 -10.59 -19.70 12.01
CA LEU A 46 -9.43 -19.44 11.18
C LEU A 46 -9.89 -19.02 9.79
N VAL A 47 -9.52 -17.81 9.39
CA VAL A 47 -9.76 -17.27 8.04
C VAL A 47 -8.69 -17.79 7.07
N GLY A 48 -7.54 -18.20 7.59
CA GLY A 48 -6.39 -18.63 6.82
C GLY A 48 -5.42 -17.49 6.55
N ARG A 49 -4.79 -17.47 5.39
CA ARG A 49 -3.86 -16.43 4.96
C ARG A 49 -4.65 -15.26 4.37
N ALA A 50 -5.03 -14.32 5.23
CA ALA A 50 -5.84 -13.16 4.87
C ALA A 50 -5.12 -11.84 5.11
N THR A 51 -5.59 -10.77 4.47
CA THR A 51 -5.28 -9.41 4.89
C THR A 51 -6.12 -9.04 6.13
N ALA A 52 -5.75 -7.97 6.84
CA ALA A 52 -6.58 -7.50 7.97
C ALA A 52 -8.02 -7.13 7.54
N PRO A 53 -8.22 -6.37 6.45
CA PRO A 53 -9.56 -6.10 5.92
C PRO A 53 -10.36 -7.38 5.60
N ASP A 54 -9.75 -8.38 4.95
CA ASP A 54 -10.46 -9.63 4.64
C ASP A 54 -10.86 -10.40 5.91
N ALA A 55 -10.02 -10.37 6.94
CA ALA A 55 -10.31 -11.03 8.21
C ALA A 55 -11.41 -10.31 9.00
N GLU A 56 -11.40 -8.98 9.04
CA GLU A 56 -12.46 -8.15 9.62
C GLU A 56 -13.79 -8.41 8.92
N MET A 57 -13.79 -8.44 7.59
CA MET A 57 -14.99 -8.71 6.81
C MET A 57 -15.54 -10.12 7.06
N SER A 58 -14.65 -11.11 7.20
CA SER A 58 -15.02 -12.48 7.59
C SER A 58 -15.71 -12.53 8.96
N ALA A 59 -15.27 -11.73 9.94
CA ALA A 59 -15.92 -11.63 11.24
C ALA A 59 -17.34 -11.03 11.13
N ILE A 60 -17.50 -9.95 10.37
CA ILE A 60 -18.79 -9.29 10.14
C ILE A 60 -19.78 -10.22 9.43
N CYS A 61 -19.39 -10.82 8.30
CA CYS A 61 -20.26 -11.73 7.55
C CYS A 61 -20.64 -12.97 8.38
N ARG A 62 -19.73 -13.47 9.22
CA ARG A 62 -20.03 -14.58 10.14
C ARG A 62 -21.04 -14.16 11.22
N ALA A 63 -20.89 -12.96 11.78
CA ALA A 63 -21.84 -12.42 12.74
C ALA A 63 -23.25 -12.30 12.14
N ILE A 64 -23.36 -11.76 10.91
CA ILE A 64 -24.63 -11.68 10.17
C ILE A 64 -25.26 -13.07 10.05
N GLY A 65 -24.53 -14.06 9.52
CA GLY A 65 -25.07 -15.40 9.31
C GLY A 65 -25.42 -16.17 10.59
N LEU A 66 -24.90 -15.77 11.75
CA LEU A 66 -25.31 -16.30 13.06
C LEU A 66 -26.52 -15.54 13.62
N ALA A 67 -26.56 -14.23 13.43
CA ALA A 67 -27.61 -13.34 13.92
C ALA A 67 -28.96 -13.62 13.25
N THR A 68 -28.97 -13.78 11.93
CA THR A 68 -30.21 -14.01 11.14
C THR A 68 -30.89 -15.36 11.43
N LYS A 69 -30.21 -16.26 12.15
CA LYS A 69 -30.76 -17.55 12.61
C LYS A 69 -31.42 -17.46 13.99
N ARG A 70 -31.41 -16.28 14.62
CA ARG A 70 -31.99 -16.05 15.94
C ARG A 70 -33.25 -15.22 15.81
N ILE A 71 -34.19 -15.47 16.72
CA ILE A 71 -35.43 -14.69 16.84
C ILE A 71 -35.05 -13.34 17.45
N CYS A 72 -35.01 -12.30 16.61
CA CYS A 72 -34.78 -10.92 17.01
C CYS A 72 -35.36 -9.96 15.95
N GLU A 73 -35.75 -8.77 16.37
CA GLU A 73 -36.19 -7.69 15.47
C GLU A 73 -35.02 -6.80 15.03
N HIS A 74 -33.98 -6.70 15.86
CA HIS A 74 -32.86 -5.80 15.61
C HIS A 74 -31.53 -6.50 15.74
N ILE A 75 -30.63 -6.30 14.76
CA ILE A 75 -29.23 -6.72 14.82
C ILE A 75 -28.35 -5.46 14.89
N ALA A 76 -27.54 -5.33 15.94
CA ALA A 76 -26.56 -4.28 16.10
C ALA A 76 -25.13 -4.86 16.06
N ILE A 77 -24.35 -4.53 15.03
CA ILE A 77 -22.97 -4.98 14.88
C ILE A 77 -22.02 -3.83 15.23
N PHE A 78 -21.15 -4.06 16.22
CA PHE A 78 -20.11 -3.14 16.66
C PHE A 78 -18.76 -3.59 16.13
N THR A 79 -18.12 -2.74 15.32
CA THR A 79 -16.84 -3.02 14.66
C THR A 79 -15.99 -1.76 14.64
N ASP A 80 -14.67 -1.91 14.61
CA ASP A 80 -13.75 -0.80 14.36
C ASP A 80 -13.51 -0.52 12.87
N SER A 81 -14.17 -1.29 11.98
CA SER A 81 -14.00 -1.18 10.54
C SER A 81 -15.33 -0.96 9.81
N ILE A 82 -15.78 0.30 9.80
CA ILE A 82 -17.00 0.68 9.05
C ILE A 82 -16.82 0.47 7.54
N ALA A 83 -15.59 0.53 7.04
CA ALA A 83 -15.28 0.23 5.65
C ALA A 83 -15.59 -1.25 5.33
N MET A 84 -15.24 -2.17 6.22
CA MET A 84 -15.55 -3.59 6.03
C MET A 84 -17.02 -3.91 6.30
N ALA A 85 -17.70 -3.17 7.18
CA ALA A 85 -19.16 -3.27 7.31
C ALA A 85 -19.87 -2.91 6.00
N LYS A 86 -19.48 -1.81 5.35
CA LYS A 86 -20.01 -1.44 4.02
C LYS A 86 -19.70 -2.52 2.98
N ARG A 87 -18.45 -3.00 2.96
CA ARG A 87 -18.01 -4.02 2.00
C ARG A 87 -18.68 -5.38 2.21
N ALA A 88 -19.03 -5.74 3.45
CA ALA A 88 -19.76 -6.97 3.77
C ALA A 88 -21.16 -7.02 3.14
N LEU A 89 -21.72 -5.86 2.76
CA LEU A 89 -23.00 -5.73 2.07
C LEU A 89 -22.86 -5.32 0.60
N ASP A 90 -21.63 -5.28 0.08
CA ASP A 90 -21.36 -4.97 -1.31
C ASP A 90 -21.24 -6.28 -2.11
N PRO A 91 -22.17 -6.59 -3.03
CA PRO A 91 -22.10 -7.79 -3.86
C PRO A 91 -21.15 -7.64 -5.06
N SER A 92 -20.51 -6.49 -5.26
CA SER A 92 -19.59 -6.25 -6.39
C SER A 92 -18.32 -7.11 -6.32
N LEU A 93 -17.50 -7.07 -7.38
CA LEU A 93 -16.29 -7.89 -7.47
C LEU A 93 -15.20 -7.40 -6.51
N HIS A 94 -14.89 -8.22 -5.49
CA HIS A 94 -13.75 -8.01 -4.59
C HIS A 94 -13.24 -9.34 -3.99
N SER A 95 -12.08 -9.30 -3.31
CA SER A 95 -11.34 -10.46 -2.78
C SER A 95 -12.16 -11.45 -1.95
N SER A 96 -13.12 -10.91 -1.21
CA SER A 96 -13.93 -11.64 -0.25
C SER A 96 -15.42 -11.66 -0.63
N GLN A 97 -15.75 -11.44 -1.91
CA GLN A 97 -17.14 -11.35 -2.43
C GLN A 97 -18.02 -12.52 -1.98
N SER A 98 -17.49 -13.73 -1.90
CA SER A 98 -18.25 -14.90 -1.43
C SER A 98 -18.83 -14.70 -0.02
N HIS A 99 -18.13 -14.02 0.88
CA HIS A 99 -18.64 -13.69 2.21
C HIS A 99 -19.76 -12.64 2.13
N SER A 100 -19.62 -11.62 1.28
CA SER A 100 -20.65 -10.59 1.09
C SER A 100 -21.93 -11.19 0.50
N LEU A 101 -21.82 -12.05 -0.52
CA LEU A 101 -22.98 -12.72 -1.11
C LEU A 101 -23.72 -13.59 -0.09
N LEU A 102 -23.00 -14.34 0.74
CA LEU A 102 -23.61 -15.14 1.82
C LEU A 102 -24.30 -14.27 2.87
N ALA A 103 -23.69 -13.13 3.24
CA ALA A 103 -24.27 -12.19 4.19
C ALA A 103 -25.53 -11.52 3.62
N CYS A 104 -25.48 -11.05 2.37
CA CYS A 104 -26.62 -10.45 1.68
C CYS A 104 -27.77 -11.45 1.55
N ASN A 105 -27.51 -12.68 1.11
CA ASN A 105 -28.55 -13.70 0.99
C ASN A 105 -29.21 -14.03 2.34
N ALA A 106 -28.41 -14.10 3.42
CA ALA A 106 -28.93 -14.32 4.77
C ALA A 106 -29.78 -13.14 5.26
N LEU A 107 -29.37 -11.90 4.99
CA LEU A 107 -30.12 -10.70 5.36
C LEU A 107 -31.37 -10.51 4.53
N GLU A 108 -31.32 -10.79 3.23
CA GLU A 108 -32.48 -10.71 2.34
C GLU A 108 -33.62 -11.59 2.86
N THR A 109 -33.31 -12.84 3.19
CA THR A 109 -34.30 -13.77 3.75
C THR A 109 -34.83 -13.28 5.10
N TRP A 110 -33.94 -12.79 5.97
CA TRP A 110 -34.32 -12.35 7.32
C TRP A 110 -35.13 -11.06 7.33
N LEU A 111 -34.80 -10.08 6.49
CA LEU A 111 -35.50 -8.80 6.36
C LEU A 111 -36.85 -8.94 5.66
N ALA A 112 -36.97 -9.86 4.69
CA ALA A 112 -38.23 -10.09 3.97
C ALA A 112 -39.30 -10.77 4.84
N ASP A 113 -38.88 -11.51 5.87
CA ASP A 113 -39.77 -12.29 6.74
C ASP A 113 -40.56 -11.42 7.74
N ASP A 114 -40.06 -10.24 8.12
CA ASP A 114 -40.78 -9.31 9.01
C ASP A 114 -40.39 -7.84 8.75
N PRO A 115 -41.33 -6.95 8.43
CA PRO A 115 -41.06 -5.54 8.11
C PRO A 115 -40.53 -4.73 9.30
N LEU A 116 -40.65 -5.22 10.54
CA LEU A 116 -40.05 -4.59 11.73
C LEU A 116 -38.57 -4.90 11.88
N ARG A 117 -38.02 -5.83 11.09
CA ARG A 117 -36.62 -6.23 11.18
C ARG A 117 -35.68 -5.20 10.58
N TRP A 118 -34.60 -4.91 11.30
CA TRP A 118 -33.56 -4.02 10.81
C TRP A 118 -32.18 -4.35 11.36
N ILE A 119 -31.16 -3.93 10.63
CA ILE A 119 -29.75 -4.11 11.01
C ILE A 119 -29.05 -2.75 11.07
N SER A 120 -28.13 -2.61 12.00
CA SER A 120 -27.31 -1.41 12.18
C SER A 120 -25.84 -1.75 12.40
N PHE A 121 -24.96 -0.91 11.86
CA PHE A 121 -23.52 -1.03 12.03
C PHE A 121 -23.01 0.18 12.80
N HIS A 122 -22.31 -0.08 13.90
CA HIS A 122 -21.80 0.91 14.83
C HIS A 122 -20.28 0.89 14.79
N HIS A 123 -19.69 2.01 14.41
CA HIS A 123 -18.24 2.16 14.41
C HIS A 123 -17.74 2.42 15.83
N VAL A 124 -16.84 1.56 16.31
CA VAL A 124 -16.20 1.68 17.62
C VAL A 124 -14.69 1.84 17.41
N PRO A 125 -14.11 3.04 17.61
CA PRO A 125 -12.68 3.22 17.48
C PRO A 125 -11.90 2.27 18.41
N SER A 126 -10.98 1.47 17.87
CA SER A 126 -10.25 0.44 18.64
C SER A 126 -9.46 1.00 19.83
N LYS A 127 -9.11 2.29 19.80
CA LYS A 127 -8.44 3.00 20.91
C LYS A 127 -9.29 3.10 22.18
N LEU A 128 -10.61 3.06 22.05
CA LEU A 128 -11.52 3.18 23.20
C LEU A 128 -11.54 1.90 24.05
N LYS A 129 -11.12 0.76 23.49
CA LYS A 129 -11.19 -0.55 24.15
C LYS A 129 -12.56 -0.79 24.79
N TRP A 130 -13.61 -0.51 24.01
CA TRP A 130 -14.96 -0.45 24.53
C TRP A 130 -15.68 -1.79 24.42
N GLY A 131 -16.21 -2.26 25.55
CA GLY A 131 -17.23 -3.30 25.67
C GLY A 131 -17.02 -4.53 24.79
N MET A 132 -18.12 -5.00 24.18
CA MET A 132 -18.15 -6.22 23.37
C MET A 132 -17.20 -6.20 22.17
N GLN A 133 -16.89 -5.04 21.59
CA GLN A 133 -15.93 -4.94 20.50
C GLN A 133 -14.52 -5.25 21.00
N TYR A 134 -14.15 -4.72 22.18
CA TYR A 134 -12.85 -5.02 22.77
C TYR A 134 -12.76 -6.46 23.29
N GLU A 135 -13.86 -7.03 23.77
CA GLU A 135 -13.92 -8.46 24.11
C GLU A 135 -13.68 -9.34 22.87
N ALA A 136 -14.30 -9.01 21.73
CA ALA A 136 -14.04 -9.69 20.46
C ALA A 136 -12.56 -9.55 20.04
N HIS A 137 -11.96 -8.38 20.24
CA HIS A 137 -10.54 -8.13 20.00
C HIS A 137 -9.64 -9.02 20.85
N GLN A 138 -9.89 -9.07 22.16
CA GLN A 138 -9.15 -9.96 23.06
C GLN A 138 -9.35 -11.42 22.68
N TYR A 139 -10.54 -11.81 22.26
CA TYR A 139 -10.84 -13.19 21.87
C TYR A 139 -10.18 -13.60 20.55
N ALA A 140 -10.09 -12.68 19.58
CA ALA A 140 -9.33 -12.87 18.34
C ALA A 140 -7.82 -12.94 18.60
N ALA A 141 -7.30 -12.13 19.51
CA ALA A 141 -5.89 -12.09 19.87
C ALA A 141 -5.45 -13.26 20.78
N GLY A 142 -6.40 -13.81 21.55
CA GLY A 142 -6.18 -14.84 22.56
C GLY A 142 -5.98 -16.24 21.95
N SER A 143 -4.77 -16.77 22.09
CA SER A 143 -4.49 -18.20 22.33
C SER A 143 -4.82 -19.28 21.29
N THR A 144 -5.19 -18.98 20.03
CA THR A 144 -5.12 -20.01 18.96
C THR A 144 -4.48 -19.47 17.69
N ARG A 145 -3.17 -19.25 17.77
CA ARG A 145 -2.33 -18.87 16.63
C ARG A 145 -1.90 -20.13 15.89
N GLN A 146 -2.70 -20.54 14.92
CA GLN A 146 -2.32 -21.66 14.07
C GLN A 146 -1.29 -21.21 13.03
N PRO A 147 -0.20 -21.95 12.84
CA PRO A 147 0.69 -21.72 11.72
C PRO A 147 -0.06 -21.77 10.40
N VAL A 148 0.42 -20.97 9.45
CA VAL A 148 0.04 -21.15 8.05
C VAL A 148 0.68 -22.43 7.50
N ASP A 149 -0.12 -23.28 6.88
CA ASP A 149 0.31 -24.51 6.20
C ASP A 149 -0.14 -24.53 4.72
N HIS A 150 0.13 -25.62 4.00
CA HIS A 150 -0.26 -25.77 2.59
C HIS A 150 -1.79 -25.89 2.38
N GLY A 151 -2.54 -26.32 3.40
CA GLY A 151 -4.01 -26.44 3.34
C GLY A 151 -4.75 -25.17 3.71
N SER A 152 -4.05 -24.17 4.25
CA SER A 152 -4.63 -22.91 4.70
C SER A 152 -5.24 -22.14 3.52
N ARG A 153 -6.52 -21.76 3.65
CA ARG A 153 -7.20 -20.89 2.69
C ARG A 153 -6.44 -19.58 2.51
N VAL A 154 -6.47 -19.01 1.31
CA VAL A 154 -5.77 -17.75 1.01
C VAL A 154 -6.73 -16.81 0.29
N THR A 155 -6.83 -15.58 0.77
CA THR A 155 -7.64 -14.53 0.12
C THR A 155 -6.89 -13.97 -1.09
N LEU A 156 -7.60 -13.56 -2.13
CA LEU A 156 -6.99 -13.01 -3.35
C LEU A 156 -6.10 -11.78 -3.08
N ASP A 157 -6.54 -10.87 -2.21
CA ASP A 157 -5.76 -9.67 -1.88
C ASP A 157 -4.47 -10.00 -1.13
N ARG A 158 -4.48 -11.05 -0.32
CA ARG A 158 -3.24 -11.57 0.30
C ARG A 158 -2.26 -12.09 -0.75
N LEU A 159 -2.72 -12.83 -1.76
CA LEU A 159 -1.89 -13.31 -2.86
C LEU A 159 -1.28 -12.15 -3.65
N ARG A 160 -2.10 -11.15 -4.00
CA ARG A 160 -1.65 -9.94 -4.70
C ARG A 160 -0.58 -9.20 -3.90
N MET A 161 -0.83 -8.96 -2.61
CA MET A 161 0.14 -8.28 -1.74
C MET A 161 1.47 -9.04 -1.65
N GLU A 162 1.44 -10.36 -1.57
CA GLU A 162 2.66 -11.19 -1.53
C GLU A 162 3.40 -11.22 -2.88
N ALA A 163 2.67 -11.27 -3.99
CA ALA A 163 3.23 -11.19 -5.33
C ALA A 163 3.94 -9.84 -5.53
N ASP A 164 3.28 -8.74 -5.18
CA ASP A 164 3.84 -7.38 -5.24
C ASP A 164 5.09 -7.25 -4.36
N ALA A 165 5.03 -7.72 -3.13
CA ALA A 165 6.16 -7.69 -2.21
C ALA A 165 7.34 -8.54 -2.72
N THR A 166 7.05 -9.67 -3.38
CA THR A 166 8.07 -10.54 -3.96
C THR A 166 8.69 -9.92 -5.21
N ALA A 167 7.88 -9.37 -6.10
CA ALA A 167 8.33 -8.66 -7.29
C ALA A 167 9.21 -7.45 -6.91
N ALA A 168 8.76 -6.62 -5.98
CA ALA A 168 9.53 -5.47 -5.48
C ALA A 168 10.87 -5.89 -4.88
N ARG A 169 10.90 -6.97 -4.07
CA ARG A 169 12.14 -7.49 -3.48
C ARG A 169 13.10 -8.04 -4.53
N ARG A 170 12.58 -8.78 -5.52
CA ARG A 170 13.38 -9.32 -6.64
C ARG A 170 13.96 -8.18 -7.47
N TRP A 171 13.17 -7.14 -7.76
CA TRP A 171 13.63 -5.98 -8.51
C TRP A 171 14.72 -5.20 -7.76
N ALA A 172 14.53 -4.94 -6.46
CA ALA A 172 15.55 -4.28 -5.64
C ALA A 172 16.85 -5.10 -5.53
N LYS A 173 16.73 -6.42 -5.41
CA LYS A 173 17.89 -7.33 -5.41
C LYS A 173 18.61 -7.31 -6.76
N ALA A 174 17.90 -7.43 -7.87
CA ALA A 174 18.50 -7.35 -9.21
C ALA A 174 19.24 -6.02 -9.43
N ALA A 175 18.65 -4.90 -9.02
CA ALA A 175 19.27 -3.57 -9.09
C ALA A 175 20.57 -3.46 -8.26
N THR A 176 20.72 -4.29 -7.23
CA THR A 176 21.91 -4.32 -6.36
C THR A 176 22.97 -5.29 -6.91
N ASP A 177 22.56 -6.49 -7.28
CA ASP A 177 23.44 -7.57 -7.74
C ASP A 177 23.97 -7.31 -9.17
N ARG A 178 23.16 -6.67 -10.00
CA ARG A 178 23.45 -6.37 -11.42
C ARG A 178 23.04 -4.93 -11.76
N PRO A 179 23.79 -3.92 -11.27
CA PRO A 179 23.45 -2.52 -11.53
C PRO A 179 23.34 -2.17 -13.02
N GLN A 180 24.07 -2.88 -13.89
CA GLN A 180 23.99 -2.75 -15.35
C GLN A 180 22.60 -3.04 -15.93
N ASP A 181 21.77 -3.84 -15.23
CA ASP A 181 20.41 -4.15 -15.65
C ASP A 181 19.47 -2.93 -15.50
N MET A 182 19.88 -1.92 -14.73
CA MET A 182 19.20 -0.61 -14.68
C MET A 182 19.55 0.29 -15.87
N GLY A 183 20.53 -0.12 -16.69
CA GLY A 183 21.07 0.64 -17.81
C GLY A 183 22.55 0.95 -17.61
N ARG A 184 23.32 0.87 -18.70
CA ARG A 184 24.78 1.06 -18.73
C ARG A 184 25.25 2.35 -18.05
N ASP A 185 24.49 3.42 -18.22
CA ASP A 185 24.84 4.74 -17.69
C ASP A 185 23.87 5.21 -16.60
N PHE A 186 23.18 4.30 -15.92
CA PHE A 186 22.24 4.68 -14.85
C PHE A 186 22.99 5.34 -13.68
N LEU A 187 22.54 6.54 -13.26
CA LEU A 187 23.11 7.23 -12.11
C LEU A 187 22.60 6.59 -10.82
N GLN A 188 23.45 5.81 -10.16
CA GLN A 188 23.08 5.16 -8.91
C GLN A 188 23.13 6.15 -7.74
N LEU A 189 21.95 6.64 -7.36
CA LEU A 189 21.79 7.64 -6.30
C LEU A 189 21.80 7.02 -4.91
N ARG A 190 22.20 7.83 -3.94
CA ARG A 190 22.24 7.48 -2.52
C ARG A 190 21.22 8.29 -1.73
N LYS A 191 20.78 7.77 -0.59
CA LYS A 191 20.00 8.52 0.40
C LYS A 191 20.74 8.55 1.73
N LEU A 192 20.57 9.66 2.44
CA LEU A 192 21.08 9.82 3.80
C LEU A 192 20.05 9.25 4.79
N GLY A 193 20.46 8.27 5.58
CA GLY A 193 19.76 7.82 6.78
C GLY A 193 20.78 7.71 7.93
N LYS A 194 20.60 6.73 8.83
CA LYS A 194 21.64 6.38 9.83
C LYS A 194 22.99 5.98 9.18
N LYS A 195 22.93 5.50 7.94
CA LYS A 195 24.07 5.26 7.04
C LYS A 195 23.70 5.75 5.65
N VAL A 196 24.71 6.01 4.82
CA VAL A 196 24.49 6.28 3.39
C VAL A 196 24.15 4.96 2.70
N ILE A 197 22.99 4.89 2.04
CA ILE A 197 22.51 3.67 1.39
C ILE A 197 22.15 3.98 -0.05
N THR A 198 22.52 3.08 -0.96
CA THR A 198 22.10 3.10 -2.35
C THR A 198 20.58 3.01 -2.46
N ILE A 199 20.00 3.84 -3.31
CA ILE A 199 18.58 3.81 -3.60
C ILE A 199 18.32 2.65 -4.56
N THR A 200 17.45 1.74 -4.14
CA THR A 200 16.92 0.66 -4.96
C THR A 200 15.51 1.03 -5.43
N PRO A 201 15.05 0.43 -6.55
CA PRO A 201 13.67 0.58 -6.97
C PRO A 201 12.65 0.11 -5.93
N ASP A 202 11.51 0.79 -5.90
CA ASP A 202 10.33 0.46 -5.08
C ASP A 202 9.09 0.92 -5.85
N ILE A 203 8.01 0.16 -5.77
CA ILE A 203 6.73 0.44 -6.42
C ILE A 203 5.81 1.29 -5.51
N ARG A 204 6.08 1.35 -4.21
CA ARG A 204 5.20 2.03 -3.25
C ARG A 204 5.18 3.54 -3.51
N LYS A 205 3.99 4.08 -3.74
CA LYS A 205 3.76 5.53 -3.97
C LYS A 205 4.66 6.11 -5.07
N GLY A 206 4.86 5.36 -6.17
CA GLY A 206 5.72 5.77 -7.28
C GLY A 206 7.23 5.62 -7.03
N GLY A 207 7.64 5.08 -5.87
CA GLY A 207 9.04 4.84 -5.57
C GLY A 207 9.82 6.06 -5.11
N PRO A 208 11.13 5.89 -4.85
CA PRO A 208 11.94 6.91 -4.19
C PRO A 208 12.18 8.15 -5.06
N TRP A 209 12.32 7.98 -6.38
CA TRP A 209 12.62 9.08 -7.31
C TRP A 209 11.41 9.98 -7.55
N ILE A 210 10.26 9.43 -7.97
CA ILE A 210 9.04 10.21 -8.23
C ILE A 210 8.64 11.01 -6.99
N ARG A 211 8.65 10.37 -5.82
CA ARG A 211 8.27 11.03 -4.56
C ARG A 211 9.14 12.24 -4.21
N LYS A 212 10.40 12.30 -4.68
CA LYS A 212 11.35 13.37 -4.33
C LYS A 212 11.49 14.42 -5.44
N ALA A 213 11.06 14.14 -6.66
CA ALA A 213 11.31 14.97 -7.84
C ALA A 213 10.57 16.33 -7.88
N GLY A 214 9.73 16.64 -6.89
CA GLY A 214 8.82 17.78 -6.96
C GLY A 214 7.60 17.46 -7.83
N GLY A 215 6.49 18.15 -7.59
CA GLY A 215 5.18 17.83 -8.17
C GLY A 215 4.98 18.24 -9.63
N ASP A 216 6.02 18.71 -10.33
CA ASP A 216 5.90 19.18 -11.72
C ASP A 216 6.61 18.26 -12.72
N ASN A 217 6.01 18.13 -13.91
CA ASN A 217 6.49 17.23 -14.96
C ASN A 217 7.86 17.64 -15.53
N THR A 218 8.18 18.93 -15.55
CA THR A 218 9.42 19.46 -16.13
C THR A 218 10.62 19.09 -15.28
N SER A 219 10.53 19.26 -13.96
CA SER A 219 11.55 18.83 -12.99
C SER A 219 11.75 17.33 -13.02
N PHE A 220 10.66 16.55 -13.06
CA PHE A 220 10.77 15.10 -13.16
C PHE A 220 11.41 14.64 -14.47
N ALA A 221 11.07 15.25 -15.61
CA ALA A 221 11.69 14.92 -16.89
C ALA A 221 13.20 15.20 -16.90
N ARG A 222 13.64 16.34 -16.33
CA ARG A 222 15.07 16.67 -16.18
C ARG A 222 15.78 15.68 -15.27
N LEU A 223 15.15 15.30 -14.16
CA LEU A 223 15.66 14.27 -13.26
C LEU A 223 15.84 12.92 -13.98
N CYS A 224 14.84 12.49 -14.75
CA CYS A 224 14.92 11.26 -15.56
C CYS A 224 16.06 11.32 -16.57
N ARG A 225 16.18 12.41 -17.33
CA ARG A 225 17.27 12.60 -18.31
C ARG A 225 18.65 12.55 -17.66
N CYS A 226 18.81 13.20 -16.50
CA CYS A 226 20.03 13.14 -15.72
C CYS A 226 20.33 11.71 -15.27
N ILE A 227 19.38 11.04 -14.62
CA ILE A 227 19.59 9.69 -14.07
C ILE A 227 19.89 8.68 -15.17
N LEU A 228 19.17 8.73 -16.28
CA LEU A 228 19.32 7.77 -17.39
C LEU A 228 20.49 8.12 -18.34
N ASN A 229 21.19 9.24 -18.12
CA ASN A 229 22.21 9.77 -19.03
C ASN A 229 21.69 10.08 -20.45
N HIS A 230 20.44 10.51 -20.53
CA HIS A 230 19.71 10.84 -21.76
C HIS A 230 19.38 12.34 -21.86
N ALA A 231 20.20 13.18 -21.23
CA ALA A 231 20.08 14.61 -21.36
C ALA A 231 20.67 15.10 -22.69
N PRO A 232 20.10 16.14 -23.32
CA PRO A 232 20.59 16.72 -24.57
C PRO A 232 21.82 17.61 -24.31
N ILE A 233 22.93 16.96 -23.96
CA ILE A 233 24.23 17.58 -23.68
C ILE A 233 25.28 17.06 -24.65
N GLY A 234 26.47 17.67 -24.67
CA GLY A 234 27.52 17.31 -25.63
C GLY A 234 27.84 15.81 -25.76
N SER A 235 27.82 15.06 -24.65
CA SER A 235 28.02 13.59 -24.69
C SER A 235 26.89 12.82 -25.37
N TYR A 236 25.65 13.31 -25.27
CA TYR A 236 24.50 12.74 -25.95
C TYR A 236 24.54 13.04 -27.44
N TYR A 237 24.78 14.29 -27.83
CA TYR A 237 24.90 14.68 -29.25
C TYR A 237 25.96 13.87 -29.97
N ARG A 238 27.14 13.73 -29.36
CA ARG A 238 28.21 12.88 -29.89
C ARG A 238 27.80 11.40 -30.01
N ARG A 239 27.06 10.86 -29.03
CA ARG A 239 26.63 9.45 -29.04
C ARG A 239 25.64 9.17 -30.18
N PHE A 240 24.81 10.15 -30.52
CA PHE A 240 23.74 10.02 -31.51
C PHE A 240 24.06 10.72 -32.85
N ASN A 241 25.30 11.16 -33.08
CA ASN A 241 25.73 11.88 -34.29
C ASN A 241 24.88 13.13 -34.62
N ILE A 242 24.45 13.87 -33.59
CA ILE A 242 23.70 15.11 -33.75
C ILE A 242 24.69 16.27 -33.96
N GLN A 243 24.44 17.11 -34.97
CA GLN A 243 25.30 18.24 -35.36
C GLN A 243 25.12 19.46 -34.43
N GLU A 244 25.43 19.27 -33.16
CA GLU A 244 25.34 20.29 -32.10
C GLU A 244 26.69 20.41 -31.37
N PRO A 245 26.99 21.55 -30.71
CA PRO A 245 28.23 21.71 -29.96
C PRO A 245 28.41 20.62 -28.88
N HIS A 246 29.61 20.02 -28.85
CA HIS A 246 29.93 18.96 -27.89
C HIS A 246 30.59 19.46 -26.59
N GLY A 247 31.14 20.69 -26.62
CA GLY A 247 31.80 21.31 -25.47
C GLY A 247 30.81 21.86 -24.45
N CYS A 248 31.28 22.10 -23.22
CA CYS A 248 30.43 22.73 -22.21
C CYS A 248 30.31 24.24 -22.48
N PRO A 249 29.10 24.78 -22.69
CA PRO A 249 28.90 26.18 -23.01
C PRO A 249 29.19 27.11 -21.81
N ARG A 250 29.22 26.57 -20.59
CA ARG A 250 29.40 27.34 -19.35
C ARG A 250 30.87 27.62 -19.03
N CYS A 251 31.77 26.70 -19.33
CA CYS A 251 33.18 26.80 -18.93
C CYS A 251 34.18 26.47 -20.04
N GLY A 252 33.72 26.22 -21.27
CA GLY A 252 34.59 25.94 -22.42
C GLY A 252 35.25 24.56 -22.39
N ALA A 253 34.86 23.64 -21.50
CA ALA A 253 35.42 22.29 -21.48
C ALA A 253 35.17 21.60 -22.83
N PRO A 254 36.14 20.87 -23.40
CA PRO A 254 36.05 20.32 -24.75
C PRO A 254 34.95 19.25 -24.90
N ARG A 255 34.48 18.68 -23.80
CA ARG A 255 33.39 17.71 -23.78
C ARG A 255 32.48 17.93 -22.58
N GLU A 256 31.21 18.22 -22.85
CA GLU A 256 30.18 18.25 -21.84
C GLU A 256 29.69 16.83 -21.56
N THR A 257 29.83 16.39 -20.31
CA THR A 257 29.33 15.09 -19.83
C THR A 257 28.50 15.28 -18.58
N ARG A 258 27.62 14.32 -18.25
CA ARG A 258 26.90 14.34 -16.98
C ARG A 258 27.85 14.43 -15.78
N SER A 259 28.96 13.70 -15.80
CA SER A 259 29.98 13.76 -14.73
C SER A 259 30.61 15.15 -14.61
N HIS A 260 30.94 15.78 -15.74
CA HIS A 260 31.44 17.15 -15.76
C HIS A 260 30.45 18.12 -15.12
N ILE A 261 29.18 18.09 -15.54
CA ILE A 261 28.11 18.97 -15.01
C ILE A 261 27.90 18.75 -13.50
N LEU A 262 27.77 17.50 -13.07
CA LEU A 262 27.40 17.16 -11.68
C LEU A 262 28.54 17.30 -10.68
N SER A 263 29.80 17.30 -11.11
CA SER A 263 30.95 17.19 -10.19
C SER A 263 31.99 18.31 -10.32
N TYR A 264 32.21 18.87 -11.51
CA TYR A 264 33.43 19.67 -11.76
C TYR A 264 33.21 21.00 -12.48
N CYS A 265 32.10 21.15 -13.21
CA CYS A 265 31.89 22.34 -14.02
C CYS A 265 31.74 23.58 -13.10
N PRO A 266 32.60 24.61 -13.23
CA PRO A 266 32.54 25.78 -12.38
C PRO A 266 31.31 26.66 -12.65
N GLY A 267 30.63 26.49 -13.79
CA GLY A 267 29.46 27.26 -14.16
C GLY A 267 28.12 26.72 -13.65
N TYR A 268 28.13 25.75 -12.72
CA TYR A 268 26.93 25.24 -12.05
C TYR A 268 27.10 25.25 -10.54
N GLU A 269 26.10 25.76 -9.83
CA GLU A 269 26.05 25.73 -8.37
C GLU A 269 25.61 24.36 -7.87
N ARG A 270 26.27 23.86 -6.83
CA ARG A 270 26.02 22.55 -6.22
C ARG A 270 25.88 22.71 -4.71
N PRO A 271 24.67 23.05 -4.21
CA PRO A 271 24.45 23.31 -2.79
C PRO A 271 24.65 22.06 -1.92
N ALA A 272 24.50 20.87 -2.52
CA ALA A 272 24.68 19.58 -1.86
C ALA A 272 25.29 18.53 -2.81
N PRO A 273 25.83 17.42 -2.27
CA PRO A 273 26.34 16.33 -3.08
C PRO A 273 25.29 15.74 -4.03
N THR A 274 25.58 15.78 -5.34
CA THR A 274 24.68 15.37 -6.44
C THR A 274 24.58 13.84 -6.61
N ASP A 275 25.43 13.08 -5.92
CA ASP A 275 25.32 11.62 -5.79
C ASP A 275 24.19 11.19 -4.83
N ARG A 276 23.62 12.15 -4.08
CA ARG A 276 22.47 11.94 -3.20
C ARG A 276 21.21 12.42 -3.91
N LEU A 277 20.12 11.66 -3.81
CA LEU A 277 18.86 12.04 -4.49
C LEU A 277 18.36 13.42 -4.07
N HIS A 278 18.49 13.78 -2.79
CA HIS A 278 18.10 15.11 -2.34
C HIS A 278 18.97 16.21 -2.95
N GLY A 279 20.30 16.03 -2.96
CA GLY A 279 21.21 17.03 -3.51
C GLY A 279 21.11 17.13 -5.03
N LEU A 280 20.82 16.04 -5.72
CA LEU A 280 20.50 16.09 -7.16
C LEU A 280 19.22 16.89 -7.41
N VAL A 281 18.16 16.70 -6.61
CA VAL A 281 16.94 17.48 -6.78
C VAL A 281 17.18 18.97 -6.52
N GLU A 282 17.91 19.33 -5.46
CA GLU A 282 18.29 20.74 -5.21
C GLU A 282 19.13 21.31 -6.35
N PHE A 283 20.11 20.56 -6.85
CA PHE A 283 20.91 20.96 -8.00
C PHE A 283 20.04 21.30 -9.23
N LEU A 284 19.01 20.51 -9.53
CA LEU A 284 18.11 20.76 -10.67
C LEU A 284 17.18 21.97 -10.45
N LEU A 285 16.92 22.33 -9.20
CA LEU A 285 16.14 23.52 -8.84
C LEU A 285 16.99 24.79 -9.02
N GLU A 286 18.22 24.78 -8.51
CA GLU A 286 19.14 25.93 -8.63
C GLU A 286 19.64 26.15 -10.07
N ASN A 287 19.61 25.11 -10.90
CA ASN A 287 20.07 25.18 -12.29
C ASN A 287 18.92 24.83 -13.26
N PRO A 288 17.94 25.74 -13.47
CA PRO A 288 16.68 25.40 -14.14
C PRO A 288 16.82 24.91 -15.59
N GLU A 289 17.88 25.35 -16.29
CA GLU A 289 18.14 24.96 -17.69
C GLU A 289 19.04 23.72 -17.82
N VAL A 290 19.51 23.13 -16.73
CA VAL A 290 20.39 21.95 -16.83
C VAL A 290 19.59 20.72 -17.24
N PHE A 291 20.12 19.97 -18.21
CA PHE A 291 19.48 18.76 -18.77
C PHE A 291 18.08 18.97 -19.38
N SER A 292 17.65 20.22 -19.60
CA SER A 292 16.48 20.53 -20.43
C SER A 292 16.84 20.41 -21.90
N PHE A 293 15.85 20.14 -22.77
CA PHE A 293 16.03 20.51 -24.17
C PHE A 293 16.01 22.04 -24.23
N ASN A 294 16.84 22.62 -25.10
CA ASN A 294 16.66 24.01 -25.48
C ASN A 294 15.20 24.22 -25.86
N ARG A 295 14.58 25.33 -25.43
CA ARG A 295 13.24 25.67 -25.90
C ARG A 295 13.22 25.54 -27.43
N PRO A 296 12.16 24.97 -28.04
CA PRO A 296 12.03 25.08 -29.48
C PRO A 296 12.22 26.56 -29.84
N ALA A 297 13.05 26.82 -30.86
CA ALA A 297 13.07 28.14 -31.46
C ALA A 297 11.61 28.52 -31.74
N ALA A 298 11.20 29.72 -31.33
CA ALA A 298 9.83 30.17 -31.49
C ALA A 298 9.35 29.86 -32.93
N GLY A 299 8.31 29.04 -33.09
CA GLY A 299 7.67 28.82 -34.39
C GLY A 299 7.56 27.40 -34.94
N ILE A 300 7.69 26.34 -34.13
CA ILE A 300 7.25 25.00 -34.58
C ILE A 300 6.29 24.41 -33.54
N GLY A 301 5.00 24.56 -33.84
CA GLY A 301 3.87 23.85 -33.23
C GLY A 301 3.15 23.05 -34.29
#